data_AF-A0A842ITH8-F1
#
_entry.id   AF-A0A842ITH8-F1
#
_cell.length_a   1.000
_cell.length_b   1.000
_cell.length_c   1.000
_cell.angle_alpha   90.00
_cell.angle_beta   90.00
_cell.angle_gamma   90.00
#
_symmetry.space_group_name_H-M   'P 1'
#
loop_
_entity.id
_entity.type
_entity.pdbx_description
1 polymer ?
#
loop_
_entity_poly.entity_id
_entity_poly.type
_entity_poly.pdbx_seq_one_letter_code
_entity_poly.pdbx_strand_id
1 'polypeptide(L)'
;MGGGKPGNTVITLTVDTDALISDPSNIKNCVVFSDNQSDPAENPGHPETYVSTVIKGSSCTWQGVAKNGRDTINITDVAKKSVDGGADILEEIALGDPFDDPKVTAKVKNKDITGPESYNVTFMINKNESQVYTIDPKLRMKGRTR
;
A
#
# COMPACT_ATOMS: atom_id res chain seq x y z
N MET A 1 -18.07 -28.77 -4.51
CA MET A 1 -17.66 -27.60 -5.31
C MET A 1 -18.01 -26.36 -4.52
N GLY A 2 -17.01 -25.52 -4.19
CA GLY A 2 -17.19 -24.33 -3.35
C GLY A 2 -15.84 -23.77 -2.95
N GLY A 3 -14.95 -23.57 -3.93
CA GLY A 3 -13.67 -22.89 -3.68
C GLY A 3 -13.98 -21.44 -3.38
N GLY A 4 -13.90 -21.05 -2.11
CA GLY A 4 -14.09 -19.67 -1.67
C GLY A 4 -13.25 -18.74 -2.53
N LYS A 5 -13.86 -17.63 -2.98
CA LYS A 5 -13.14 -16.58 -3.69
C LYS A 5 -11.86 -16.24 -2.93
N PRO A 6 -10.72 -16.01 -3.62
CA PRO A 6 -9.59 -15.37 -2.97
C PRO A 6 -10.08 -14.02 -2.41
N GLY A 7 -9.98 -13.84 -1.08
CA GLY A 7 -10.39 -12.61 -0.42
C GLY A 7 -9.58 -11.42 -0.92
N ASN A 8 -10.24 -10.29 -1.14
CA ASN A 8 -9.55 -9.07 -1.58
C ASN A 8 -8.61 -8.57 -0.48
N THR A 9 -7.44 -8.07 -0.89
CA THR A 9 -6.46 -7.50 0.03
C THR A 9 -6.76 -6.03 0.28
N VAL A 10 -6.78 -5.61 1.54
CA VAL A 10 -6.80 -4.20 1.93
C VAL A 10 -5.48 -3.89 2.62
N ILE A 11 -4.73 -2.93 2.08
CA ILE A 11 -3.46 -2.44 2.61
C ILE A 11 -3.73 -1.06 3.22
N THR A 12 -3.44 -0.93 4.51
CA THR A 12 -3.68 0.32 5.26
C THR A 12 -2.37 1.01 5.57
N LEU A 13 -2.29 2.28 5.14
CA LEU A 13 -1.21 3.21 5.44
C LEU A 13 -1.59 4.04 6.67
N THR A 14 -1.00 3.76 7.83
CA THR A 14 -1.21 4.55 9.05
C THR A 14 -0.10 5.59 9.16
N VAL A 15 -0.47 6.86 9.28
CA VAL A 15 0.49 7.99 9.25
C VAL A 15 0.40 8.81 10.54
N ASP A 16 1.54 9.03 11.20
CA ASP A 16 1.71 10.01 12.27
C ASP A 16 1.89 11.41 11.66
N THR A 17 0.77 12.08 11.40
CA THR A 17 0.72 13.34 10.67
C THR A 17 1.32 14.50 11.44
N ASP A 18 1.16 14.53 12.78
CA ASP A 18 1.72 15.57 13.64
C ASP A 18 3.26 15.56 13.54
N ALA A 19 3.87 14.36 13.61
CA ALA A 19 5.32 14.19 13.45
C ALA A 19 5.77 14.49 12.02
N LEU A 20 5.08 13.97 11.01
CA LEU A 20 5.48 14.10 9.61
C LEU A 20 5.40 15.54 9.09
N ILE A 21 4.38 16.31 9.50
CA ILE A 21 4.26 17.72 9.13
C ILE A 21 5.40 18.54 9.78
N SER A 22 5.77 18.20 11.01
CA SER A 22 6.85 18.90 11.73
C SER A 22 8.25 18.61 11.17
N ASP A 23 8.47 17.39 10.67
CA ASP A 23 9.73 16.97 10.05
C ASP A 23 9.46 16.01 8.87
N PRO A 24 9.31 16.54 7.64
CA PRO A 24 9.07 15.74 6.44
C PRO A 24 10.17 14.72 6.13
N SER A 25 11.39 14.94 6.62
CA SER A 25 12.51 14.01 6.41
C SER A 25 12.35 12.71 7.20
N ASN A 26 11.50 12.71 8.23
CA ASN A 26 11.24 11.60 9.13
C ASN A 26 10.14 10.62 8.62
N ILE A 27 9.77 10.71 7.35
CA ILE A 27 8.67 9.94 6.74
C ILE A 27 8.71 8.44 7.07
N LYS A 28 9.89 7.81 7.04
CA LYS A 28 10.04 6.37 7.29
C LYS A 28 9.61 5.95 8.70
N ASN A 29 9.77 6.84 9.68
CA ASN A 29 9.38 6.59 11.06
C ASN A 29 7.94 6.99 11.34
N CYS A 30 7.30 7.77 10.45
CA CYS A 30 5.95 8.27 10.61
C CYS A 30 4.90 7.40 9.92
N VAL A 31 5.30 6.40 9.13
CA VAL A 31 4.39 5.58 8.33
C VAL A 31 4.51 4.11 8.71
N VAL A 32 3.36 3.48 8.94
CA VAL A 32 3.22 2.05 9.22
C VAL A 32 2.26 1.43 8.23
N PHE A 33 2.65 0.30 7.65
CA PHE A 33 1.77 -0.49 6.80
C PHE A 33 1.18 -1.68 7.55
N SER A 34 -0.02 -2.06 7.16
CA SER A 34 -0.68 -3.32 7.54
C SER A 34 -1.51 -3.84 6.38
N ASP A 35 -1.84 -5.13 6.39
CA ASP A 35 -2.80 -5.72 5.46
C ASP A 35 -3.72 -6.71 6.15
N ASN A 36 -4.82 -7.07 5.49
CA ASN A 36 -5.80 -8.02 6.02
C ASN A 36 -5.52 -9.49 5.64
N GLN A 37 -4.33 -9.81 5.13
CA GLN A 37 -3.94 -11.16 4.70
C GLN A 37 -2.88 -11.80 5.61
N SER A 38 -2.22 -10.99 6.44
CA SER A 38 -1.19 -11.38 7.40
C SER A 38 -1.42 -10.73 8.77
N ASP A 39 -1.08 -11.43 9.85
CA ASP A 39 -1.04 -10.92 11.23
C ASP A 39 0.43 -10.94 11.69
N PRO A 40 1.02 -9.93 12.38
CA PRO A 40 0.55 -8.58 12.78
C PRO A 40 1.20 -7.44 11.96
N ALA A 41 0.81 -6.18 12.22
CA ALA A 41 1.43 -4.98 11.65
C ALA A 41 2.95 -4.91 11.95
N GLU A 42 3.75 -4.40 10.99
CA GLU A 42 5.20 -4.24 11.17
C GLU A 42 5.54 -3.06 12.10
N ASN A 43 6.75 -3.10 12.66
CA ASN A 43 7.31 -2.01 13.45
C ASN A 43 7.62 -0.79 12.53
N PRO A 44 7.39 0.45 12.99
CA PRO A 44 7.74 1.67 12.26
C PRO A 44 9.24 1.74 11.92
N GLY A 45 9.60 2.49 10.87
CA GLY A 45 10.98 2.86 10.56
C GLY A 45 11.59 2.19 9.32
N HIS A 46 10.99 1.10 8.84
CA HIS A 46 11.49 0.33 7.69
C HIS A 46 10.39 0.02 6.66
N PRO A 47 9.70 1.03 6.12
CA PRO A 47 8.66 0.80 5.12
C PRO A 47 9.18 0.04 3.90
N GLU A 48 10.45 0.21 3.52
CA GLU A 48 11.07 -0.50 2.40
C GLU A 48 11.22 -2.01 2.61
N THR A 49 11.14 -2.47 3.86
CA THR A 49 11.17 -3.90 4.19
C THR A 49 9.77 -4.49 4.33
N TYR A 50 8.73 -3.66 4.44
CA TYR A 50 7.36 -4.11 4.55
C TYR A 50 6.93 -4.88 3.32
N VAL A 51 6.38 -6.08 3.52
CA VAL A 51 5.88 -6.92 2.42
C VAL A 51 4.41 -7.26 2.61
N SER A 52 3.54 -6.57 1.89
CA SER A 52 2.11 -6.88 1.89
C SER A 52 1.83 -8.19 1.16
N THR A 53 0.91 -8.99 1.69
CA THR A 53 0.54 -10.27 1.07
C THR A 53 -0.72 -10.10 0.22
N VAL A 54 -0.64 -10.44 -1.06
CA VAL A 54 -1.78 -10.37 -2.00
C VAL A 54 -2.15 -11.74 -2.54
N ILE A 55 -3.41 -11.92 -2.93
CA ILE A 55 -3.89 -13.19 -3.48
C ILE A 55 -3.98 -13.13 -5.00
N LYS A 56 -3.51 -14.18 -5.68
CA LYS A 56 -3.58 -14.25 -7.14
C LYS A 56 -5.03 -14.15 -7.64
N GLY A 57 -5.24 -13.34 -8.67
CA GLY A 57 -6.55 -13.14 -9.29
C GLY A 57 -7.58 -12.40 -8.41
N SER A 58 -7.20 -11.84 -7.26
CA SER A 58 -8.07 -10.97 -6.44
C SER A 58 -7.83 -9.50 -6.75
N SER A 59 -8.59 -8.62 -6.09
CA SER A 59 -8.24 -7.21 -6.02
C SER A 59 -7.43 -6.89 -4.76
N CYS A 60 -6.73 -5.77 -4.83
CA CYS A 60 -5.98 -5.12 -3.78
C CYS A 60 -6.45 -3.66 -3.67
N THR A 61 -6.53 -3.11 -2.46
CA THR A 61 -6.94 -1.72 -2.23
C THR A 61 -6.03 -1.07 -1.20
N TRP A 62 -5.51 0.11 -1.52
CA TRP A 62 -4.76 0.95 -0.59
C TRP A 62 -5.69 2.01 -0.01
N GLN A 63 -5.58 2.20 1.30
CA GLN A 63 -6.27 3.26 2.03
C GLN A 63 -5.34 3.89 3.06
N GLY A 64 -5.57 5.17 3.36
CA GLY A 64 -4.79 5.91 4.35
C GLY A 64 -5.61 6.24 5.60
N VAL A 65 -4.95 6.22 6.76
CA VAL A 65 -5.53 6.60 8.06
C VAL A 65 -4.52 7.43 8.83
N ALA A 66 -4.94 8.59 9.36
CA ALA A 66 -4.11 9.36 10.26
C ALA A 66 -4.19 8.80 11.69
N LYS A 67 -3.05 8.65 12.35
CA LYS A 67 -2.96 8.17 13.74
C LYS A 67 -3.71 9.08 14.71
N ASN A 68 -3.76 10.38 14.44
CA ASN A 68 -4.47 11.35 15.28
C ASN A 68 -5.99 11.35 15.06
N GLY A 69 -6.50 10.62 14.06
CA GLY A 69 -7.92 10.50 13.73
C GLY A 69 -8.61 11.76 13.22
N ARG A 70 -7.87 12.87 13.04
CA ARG A 70 -8.40 14.17 12.57
C ARG A 70 -8.03 14.44 11.12
N ASP A 71 -6.79 14.11 10.76
CA ASP A 71 -6.28 14.39 9.42
C ASP A 71 -6.73 13.32 8.41
N THR A 72 -6.80 13.73 7.15
CA THR A 72 -7.05 12.81 6.04
C THR A 72 -5.74 12.45 5.35
N ILE A 73 -5.58 11.17 5.04
CA ILE A 73 -4.48 10.68 4.20
C ILE A 73 -5.05 10.37 2.82
N ASN A 74 -4.63 11.15 1.84
CA ASN A 74 -5.12 11.06 0.48
C ASN A 74 -4.08 10.34 -0.38
N ILE A 75 -4.30 9.06 -0.69
CA ILE A 75 -3.40 8.31 -1.57
C ILE A 75 -3.69 8.71 -3.01
N THR A 76 -2.68 9.23 -3.69
CA THR A 76 -2.81 9.80 -5.04
C THR A 76 -2.25 8.87 -6.11
N ASP A 77 -1.29 8.01 -5.78
CA ASP A 77 -0.71 7.08 -6.74
C ASP A 77 -0.12 5.84 -6.06
N VAL A 78 -0.14 4.72 -6.79
CA VAL A 78 0.55 3.48 -6.47
C VAL A 78 1.17 2.98 -7.77
N ALA A 79 2.49 2.91 -7.81
CA ALA A 79 3.20 2.55 -9.03
C ALA A 79 4.39 1.64 -8.75
N LYS A 80 4.53 0.56 -9.51
CA LYS A 80 5.72 -0.29 -9.48
C LYS A 80 6.97 0.55 -9.76
N LYS A 81 8.06 0.32 -9.02
CA LYS A 81 9.33 1.00 -9.27
C LYS A 81 9.87 0.63 -10.65
N SER A 82 10.30 1.64 -11.42
CA SER A 82 10.91 1.45 -12.73
C SER A 82 12.31 0.80 -12.66
N VAL A 83 13.04 1.07 -11.58
CA VAL A 83 14.34 0.48 -11.25
C VAL A 83 14.17 -0.40 -10.01
N ASP A 84 14.72 -1.61 -10.04
CA ASP A 84 14.63 -2.59 -8.93
C ASP A 84 13.19 -2.94 -8.48
N GLY A 85 12.22 -2.81 -9.38
CA GLY A 85 10.81 -3.14 -9.13
C GLY A 85 10.52 -4.62 -8.92
N GLY A 86 11.45 -5.51 -9.27
CA GLY A 86 11.29 -6.96 -9.04
C GLY A 86 10.14 -7.58 -9.83
N ALA A 87 9.38 -8.45 -9.16
CA ALA A 87 8.25 -9.18 -9.72
C ALA A 87 7.17 -8.23 -10.28
N ASP A 88 6.29 -8.76 -11.14
CA ASP A 88 5.26 -7.99 -11.84
C ASP A 88 3.87 -8.57 -11.54
N ILE A 89 3.38 -8.31 -10.33
CA ILE A 89 2.20 -8.82 -9.63
C ILE A 89 0.91 -8.07 -10.01
N LEU A 90 0.95 -6.74 -10.21
CA LEU A 90 -0.25 -5.93 -10.52
C LEU A 90 -0.50 -5.86 -12.05
N GLU A 91 -1.76 -5.77 -12.51
CA GLU A 91 -2.07 -5.61 -13.95
C GLU A 91 -2.89 -4.37 -14.32
N GLU A 92 -3.80 -3.95 -13.45
CA GLU A 92 -4.71 -2.83 -13.70
C GLU A 92 -4.81 -2.02 -12.43
N ILE A 93 -4.26 -0.82 -12.42
CA ILE A 93 -4.33 0.11 -11.29
C ILE A 93 -5.36 1.18 -11.63
N ALA A 94 -6.35 1.32 -10.77
CA ALA A 94 -7.40 2.33 -10.87
C ALA A 94 -7.27 3.29 -9.69
N LEU A 95 -7.10 4.56 -10.02
CA LEU A 95 -7.04 5.67 -9.07
C LEU A 95 -8.47 6.14 -8.77
N GLY A 96 -8.84 6.20 -7.49
CA GLY A 96 -10.02 6.94 -7.06
C GLY A 96 -9.78 8.46 -7.14
N ASP A 97 -10.83 9.24 -6.94
CA ASP A 97 -10.68 10.69 -6.83
C ASP A 97 -9.90 11.01 -5.55
N PRO A 98 -8.73 11.67 -5.62
CA PRO A 98 -7.88 11.87 -4.45
C PRO A 98 -8.53 12.76 -3.37
N PHE A 99 -9.61 13.48 -3.68
CA PHE A 99 -10.32 14.34 -2.75
C PHE A 99 -11.60 13.68 -2.19
N ASP A 100 -12.32 12.92 -3.01
CA ASP A 100 -13.64 12.39 -2.68
C ASP A 100 -13.66 10.87 -2.44
N ASP A 101 -12.73 10.11 -3.04
CA ASP A 101 -12.49 8.68 -2.79
C ASP A 101 -10.99 8.36 -2.83
N PRO A 102 -10.22 8.75 -1.80
CA PRO A 102 -8.75 8.71 -1.79
C PRO A 102 -8.17 7.30 -1.63
N LYS A 103 -8.64 6.37 -2.45
CA LYS A 103 -8.23 4.97 -2.49
C LYS A 103 -7.65 4.67 -3.85
N VAL A 104 -6.69 3.78 -3.84
CA VAL A 104 -6.18 3.17 -5.06
C VAL A 104 -6.58 1.71 -5.04
N THR A 105 -7.08 1.20 -6.17
CA THR A 105 -7.43 -0.21 -6.30
C THR A 105 -6.60 -0.81 -7.43
N ALA A 106 -6.22 -2.08 -7.28
CA ALA A 106 -5.54 -2.80 -8.35
C ALA A 106 -6.02 -4.24 -8.46
N LYS A 107 -5.96 -4.80 -9.68
CA LYS A 107 -6.06 -6.24 -9.90
C LYS A 107 -4.71 -6.91 -9.74
N VAL A 108 -4.71 -8.04 -9.06
CA VAL A 108 -3.57 -8.94 -8.94
C VAL A 108 -3.62 -9.95 -10.08
N LYS A 109 -2.51 -10.11 -10.82
CA LYS A 109 -2.42 -11.04 -11.94
C LYS A 109 -2.87 -12.45 -11.55
N ASN A 110 -3.64 -13.08 -12.43
CA ASN A 110 -4.12 -14.45 -12.24
C ASN A 110 -3.11 -15.50 -12.77
N LYS A 111 -1.86 -15.42 -12.32
CA LYS A 111 -0.80 -16.40 -12.61
C LYS A 111 0.13 -16.51 -11.41
N ASP A 112 0.80 -17.65 -11.24
CA ASP A 112 1.75 -17.81 -10.15
C ASP A 112 3.01 -16.96 -10.43
N ILE A 113 3.35 -16.06 -9.49
CA ILE A 113 4.48 -15.15 -9.57
C ILE A 113 5.31 -15.29 -8.30
N THR A 114 6.60 -15.54 -8.47
CA THR A 114 7.55 -15.69 -7.36
C THR A 114 8.36 -14.41 -7.18
N GLY A 115 8.63 -14.06 -5.92
CA GLY A 115 9.44 -12.92 -5.55
C GLY A 115 8.61 -11.66 -5.24
N PRO A 116 9.23 -10.65 -4.61
CA PRO A 116 8.56 -9.41 -4.27
C PRO A 116 8.47 -8.46 -5.46
N GLU A 117 7.40 -7.67 -5.52
CA GLU A 117 7.30 -6.46 -6.33
C GLU A 117 7.56 -5.25 -5.43
N SER A 118 8.54 -4.42 -5.77
CA SER A 118 8.79 -3.14 -5.10
C SER A 118 8.00 -2.03 -5.79
N TYR A 119 7.30 -1.22 -5.02
CA TYR A 119 6.45 -0.15 -5.54
C TYR A 119 6.57 1.12 -4.71
N ASN A 120 6.08 2.23 -5.26
CA ASN A 120 5.95 3.51 -4.58
C ASN A 120 4.47 3.74 -4.28
N VAL A 121 4.18 4.25 -3.08
CA VAL A 121 2.90 4.83 -2.70
C VAL A 121 3.11 6.33 -2.52
N THR A 122 2.32 7.12 -3.23
CA THR A 122 2.34 8.58 -3.14
C THR A 122 1.06 9.05 -2.45
N PHE A 123 1.21 9.96 -1.49
CA PHE A 123 0.08 10.50 -0.75
C PHE A 123 0.29 11.96 -0.34
N MET A 124 -0.79 12.61 0.05
CA MET A 124 -0.81 13.94 0.66
C MET A 124 -1.65 13.93 1.94
N ILE A 125 -1.41 14.90 2.82
CA ILE A 125 -2.17 15.08 4.06
C ILE A 125 -3.15 16.24 3.86
N ASN A 126 -4.40 16.07 4.29
CA ASN A 126 -5.43 17.12 4.25
C ASN A 126 -5.56 17.80 2.88
N LYS A 127 -5.47 17.01 1.80
CA LYS A 127 -5.62 17.50 0.42
C LYS A 127 -4.56 18.57 0.02
N ASN A 128 -3.43 18.64 0.73
CA ASN A 128 -2.37 19.61 0.45
C ASN A 128 -1.48 19.16 -0.72
N GLU A 129 -1.84 19.55 -1.94
CA GLU A 129 -1.09 19.21 -3.16
C GLU A 129 0.33 19.80 -3.20
N SER A 130 0.62 20.83 -2.40
CA SER A 130 1.97 21.40 -2.31
C SER A 130 2.93 20.54 -1.49
N GLN A 131 2.42 19.54 -0.76
CA GLN A 131 3.23 18.67 0.08
C GLN A 131 2.86 17.20 -0.16
N VAL A 132 3.67 16.56 -1.01
CA VAL A 132 3.50 15.19 -1.44
C VAL A 132 4.59 14.32 -0.81
N TYR A 133 4.19 13.15 -0.35
CA TYR A 133 5.05 12.17 0.29
C TYR A 133 5.08 10.89 -0.53
N THR A 134 6.25 10.27 -0.63
CA THR A 134 6.42 8.99 -1.32
C THR A 134 7.14 8.00 -0.43
N ILE A 135 6.62 6.78 -0.38
CA ILE A 135 7.16 5.69 0.43
C ILE A 135 7.14 4.39 -0.36
N ASP A 136 8.00 3.44 -0.02
CA ASP A 136 8.39 2.38 -0.95
C ASP A 136 8.31 0.93 -0.44
N PRO A 137 7.10 0.46 -0.08
CA PRO A 137 6.86 -0.93 0.36
C PRO A 137 7.03 -1.97 -0.77
N LYS A 138 6.81 -3.23 -0.40
CA LYS A 138 6.79 -4.38 -1.31
C LYS A 138 5.49 -5.16 -1.25
N LEU A 139 5.17 -5.86 -2.34
CA LEU A 139 4.11 -6.87 -2.42
C LEU A 139 4.73 -8.25 -2.58
N ARG A 140 4.06 -9.28 -2.06
CA ARG A 140 4.30 -10.67 -2.44
C ARG A 140 2.98 -11.37 -2.71
N MET A 141 3.00 -12.26 -3.70
CA MET A 141 1.87 -13.14 -3.95
C MET A 141 1.88 -14.29 -2.94
N LYS A 142 0.73 -14.57 -2.32
CA LYS A 142 0.54 -15.73 -1.44
C LYS A 142 0.75 -16.99 -2.27
N GLY A 143 1.82 -17.73 -1.95
CA GLY A 143 2.05 -19.05 -2.55
C GLY A 143 0.93 -20.02 -2.18
N ARG A 144 0.61 -20.95 -3.09
CA ARG A 144 -0.22 -22.11 -2.71
C ARG A 144 0.55 -22.89 -1.64
N THR A 145 0.01 -22.96 -0.42
CA THR A 145 0.28 -24.09 0.47
C THR A 145 -0.13 -25.35 -0.29
N ARG A 146 0.85 -26.19 -0.64
CA ARG A 146 0.61 -27.52 -1.17
C ARG A 146 0.05 -28.41 -0.07
#